data_AF-A0A432CV77-F1
#
_entry.id   AF-A0A432CV77-F1
#
_cell.length_a   1.000
_cell.length_b   1.000
_cell.length_c   1.000
_cell.angle_alpha   90.00
_cell.angle_beta   90.00
_cell.angle_gamma   90.00
#
_symmetry.space_group_name_H-M   'P 1'
#
loop_
_entity.id
_entity.type
_entity.pdbx_description
1 polymer ?
#
loop_
_entity_poly.entity_id
_entity_poly.type
_entity_poly.pdbx_seq_one_letter_code
_entity_poly.pdbx_strand_id
1 'polypeptide(L)'
;MADENQVMGEEQLVEVIENQLEDGNPVKTKETLMRLMMTGTPREEAIAMMACAVAIEIFDVMKNGNEFDLKRYSENLDSLPDLGFMEGE
;
A
#
# COMPACT_ATOMS: atom_id res chain seq x y z
N MET A 1 -19.90 -3.88 -20.45
CA MET A 1 -20.19 -2.91 -19.38
C MET A 1 -19.26 -3.31 -18.25
N ALA A 2 -18.23 -2.51 -17.99
CA ALA A 2 -17.25 -2.81 -16.95
C ALA A 2 -17.97 -2.81 -15.61
N ASP A 3 -17.72 -3.81 -14.78
CA ASP A 3 -18.36 -3.97 -13.48
C ASP A 3 -17.93 -2.82 -12.57
N GLU A 4 -18.82 -1.84 -12.38
CA GLU A 4 -18.57 -0.58 -11.67
C GLU A 4 -18.49 -0.78 -10.14
N ASN A 5 -18.36 -2.03 -9.67
CA ASN A 5 -18.30 -2.42 -8.27
C ASN A 5 -17.16 -3.41 -7.98
N GLN A 6 -16.17 -3.52 -8.87
CA GLN A 6 -15.00 -4.36 -8.61
C GLN A 6 -14.13 -3.70 -7.54
N VAL A 7 -14.27 -4.16 -6.30
CA VAL A 7 -13.30 -3.92 -5.23
C VAL A 7 -11.92 -4.26 -5.78
N MET A 8 -10.96 -3.33 -5.67
CA MET A 8 -9.61 -3.54 -6.17
C MET A 8 -9.02 -4.81 -5.53
N GLY A 9 -8.67 -5.79 -6.36
CA GLY A 9 -8.14 -7.07 -5.89
C GLY A 9 -6.68 -6.97 -5.45
N GLU A 10 -6.20 -8.00 -4.74
CA GLU A 10 -4.81 -8.07 -4.26
C GLU A 10 -3.78 -7.85 -5.39
N GLU A 11 -3.97 -8.50 -6.55
CA GLU A 11 -3.08 -8.36 -7.71
C GLU A 11 -2.98 -6.90 -8.19
N GLN A 12 -4.09 -6.16 -8.16
CA GLN A 12 -4.11 -4.75 -8.55
C GLN A 12 -3.43 -3.86 -7.52
N LEU A 13 -3.57 -4.17 -6.23
CA LEU A 13 -2.87 -3.46 -5.14
C LEU A 13 -1.36 -3.68 -5.22
N VAL A 14 -0.94 -4.90 -5.52
CA VAL A 14 0.46 -5.23 -5.80
C VAL A 14 0.97 -4.43 -7.01
N GLU A 15 0.20 -4.38 -8.11
CA GLU A 15 0.55 -3.58 -9.29
C GLU A 15 0.70 -2.10 -8.95
N VAL A 16 -0.15 -1.53 -8.09
CA VAL A 16 0.00 -0.15 -7.60
C VAL A 16 1.35 0.05 -6.91
N ILE A 17 1.76 -0.87 -6.04
CA ILE A 17 3.06 -0.79 -5.37
C ILE A 17 4.22 -0.90 -6.36
N GLU A 18 4.14 -1.83 -7.31
CA GLU A 18 5.15 -1.97 -8.37
C GLU A 18 5.28 -0.70 -9.21
N ASN A 19 4.16 -0.08 -9.59
CA ASN A 19 4.15 1.19 -10.32
C ASN A 19 4.78 2.33 -9.50
N GLN A 20 4.44 2.45 -8.21
CA GLN A 20 5.07 3.44 -7.33
C GLN A 20 6.58 3.22 -7.17
N LEU A 21 7.04 1.96 -7.15
CA LEU A 21 8.45 1.60 -7.13
C LEU A 21 9.14 1.91 -8.46
N GLU A 22 8.49 1.71 -9.59
CA GLU A 22 9.02 2.09 -10.90
C GLU A 22 9.17 3.62 -10.98
N ASP A 23 8.09 4.34 -10.70
CA ASP A 23 8.03 5.81 -10.73
C ASP A 23 8.91 6.46 -9.65
N GLY A 24 9.15 5.77 -8.54
CA GLY A 24 9.80 6.34 -7.36
C GLY A 24 8.96 7.38 -6.64
N ASN A 25 7.64 7.30 -6.76
CA ASN A 25 6.70 8.23 -6.16
C ASN A 25 5.58 7.46 -5.42
N PRO A 26 5.41 7.66 -4.10
CA PRO A 26 6.27 8.48 -3.24
C PRO A 26 7.66 7.84 -3.04
N VAL A 27 8.67 8.67 -2.78
CA VAL A 27 10.03 8.20 -2.43
C VAL A 27 9.99 7.19 -1.28
N LYS A 28 9.03 7.37 -0.38
CA LYS A 28 8.74 6.50 0.76
C LYS A 28 8.56 5.03 0.37
N THR A 29 7.95 4.74 -0.77
CA THR A 29 7.72 3.36 -1.24
C THR A 29 9.05 2.63 -1.44
N LYS A 30 10.05 3.28 -2.03
CA LYS A 30 11.40 2.71 -2.20
C LYS A 30 12.13 2.54 -0.87
N GLU A 31 12.06 3.55 0.00
CA GLU A 31 12.69 3.51 1.32
C GLU A 31 12.14 2.35 2.17
N THR A 32 10.81 2.17 2.16
CA THR A 32 10.14 1.08 2.89
C THR A 32 10.53 -0.29 2.35
N LEU A 33 10.53 -0.48 1.03
CA LEU A 33 10.96 -1.76 0.46
C LEU A 33 12.40 -2.10 0.84
N MET A 34 13.32 -1.14 0.72
CA MET A 34 14.72 -1.34 1.11
C MET A 34 14.84 -1.67 2.60
N ARG A 35 14.12 -0.94 3.48
CA ARG A 35 14.13 -1.19 4.92
C ARG A 35 13.70 -2.62 5.24
N LEU A 36 12.55 -3.06 4.72
CA LEU A 36 11.99 -4.39 4.95
C LEU A 36 12.95 -5.50 4.47
N MET A 37 13.50 -5.35 3.27
CA MET A 37 14.47 -6.30 2.73
C MET A 37 15.76 -6.36 3.55
N MET A 38 16.28 -5.22 4.03
CA MET A 38 17.47 -5.18 4.89
C MET A 38 17.22 -5.83 6.25
N THR A 39 15.98 -5.82 6.76
CA THR A 39 15.59 -6.47 8.01
C THR A 39 15.22 -7.94 7.85
N GLY A 40 15.32 -8.50 6.65
CA GLY A 40 15.13 -9.92 6.38
C GLY A 40 13.75 -10.31 5.83
N THR A 41 12.89 -9.34 5.51
CA THR A 41 11.60 -9.61 4.84
C THR A 41 11.83 -9.88 3.35
N PRO A 42 11.36 -11.00 2.80
CA PRO A 42 11.39 -11.25 1.37
C PRO A 42 10.67 -10.15 0.58
N ARG A 43 11.15 -9.82 -0.63
CA ARG A 43 10.56 -8.77 -1.47
C ARG A 43 9.06 -8.96 -1.68
N GLU A 44 8.64 -10.19 -1.98
CA GLU A 44 7.24 -10.54 -2.23
C GLU A 44 6.36 -10.28 -0.99
N GLU A 45 6.80 -10.71 0.18
CA GLU A 45 6.11 -10.43 1.46
C GLU A 45 6.10 -8.93 1.79
N ALA A 46 7.21 -8.22 1.53
CA ALA A 46 7.29 -6.78 1.72
C ALA A 46 6.27 -6.04 0.84
N ILE A 47 6.15 -6.44 -0.43
CA ILE A 47 5.20 -5.86 -1.38
C ILE A 47 3.76 -6.18 -0.97
N ALA A 48 3.47 -7.40 -0.52
CA ALA A 48 2.15 -7.75 0.00
C ALA A 48 1.76 -6.88 1.21
N MET A 49 2.68 -6.66 2.15
CA MET A 49 2.45 -5.75 3.28
C MET A 49 2.26 -4.29 2.86
N MET A 50 3.02 -3.82 1.88
CA MET A 50 2.86 -2.47 1.31
C MET A 50 1.52 -2.35 0.56
N ALA A 51 1.05 -3.42 -0.09
CA ALA A 51 -0.26 -3.50 -0.73
C ALA A 51 -1.39 -3.37 0.30
N CYS A 52 -1.26 -3.99 1.48
CA CYS A 52 -2.19 -3.76 2.59
C CYS A 52 -2.22 -2.29 3.04
N ALA A 53 -1.06 -1.64 3.11
CA ALA A 53 -0.98 -0.23 3.51
C ALA A 53 -1.66 0.72 2.50
N VAL A 54 -1.52 0.48 1.18
CA VAL A 54 -2.16 1.32 0.15
C VAL A 54 -3.66 1.02 0.01
N ALA A 55 -4.09 -0.21 0.33
CA ALA A 55 -5.49 -0.61 0.26
C ALA A 55 -6.39 0.26 1.15
N ILE A 56 -5.90 0.70 2.31
CA ILE A 56 -6.64 1.59 3.22
C ILE A 56 -7.01 2.90 2.53
N GLU A 57 -6.05 3.51 1.84
CA GLU A 57 -6.29 4.76 1.11
C GLU A 57 -7.21 4.55 -0.09
N ILE A 58 -6.97 3.49 -0.87
CA ILE A 58 -7.78 3.20 -2.05
C ILE A 58 -9.23 2.93 -1.63
N PHE A 59 -9.44 2.18 -0.55
CA PHE A 59 -10.77 1.93 -0.03
C PHE A 59 -11.45 3.20 0.47
N ASP A 60 -10.73 4.07 1.20
CA ASP A 60 -11.27 5.35 1.67
C ASP A 60 -11.66 6.27 0.51
N VAL A 61 -10.81 6.36 -0.52
CA VAL A 61 -11.11 7.10 -1.76
C VAL A 61 -12.34 6.52 -2.46
N MET A 62 -12.39 5.20 -2.66
CA MET A 62 -13.48 4.55 -3.41
C MET A 62 -14.81 4.57 -2.66
N LYS A 63 -14.80 4.35 -1.34
CA LYS A 63 -16.01 4.22 -0.53
C LYS A 63 -16.54 5.55 -0.03
N ASN A 64 -15.65 6.43 0.42
CA ASN A 64 -16.04 7.68 1.07
C ASN A 64 -15.88 8.89 0.14
N GLY A 65 -15.25 8.73 -1.04
CA GLY A 65 -15.01 9.84 -1.97
C GLY A 65 -13.98 10.85 -1.47
N ASN A 66 -13.17 10.44 -0.49
CA ASN A 66 -12.10 11.26 0.07
C ASN A 66 -10.93 11.37 -0.91
N GLU A 67 -10.05 12.36 -0.68
CA GLU A 67 -8.76 12.43 -1.37
C GLU A 67 -7.78 11.41 -0.76
N PHE A 68 -6.82 10.94 -1.56
CA PHE A 68 -5.78 10.02 -1.09
C PHE A 68 -4.91 10.69 -0.02
N ASP A 69 -4.85 10.14 1.20
CA ASP A 69 -4.06 10.71 2.28
C ASP A 69 -2.63 10.18 2.23
N LEU A 70 -1.75 10.92 1.55
CA LEU A 70 -0.33 10.58 1.44
C LEU A 70 0.38 10.53 2.80
N LYS A 71 -0.08 11.31 3.78
CA LYS A 71 0.52 11.33 5.12
C LYS A 71 0.17 10.04 5.85
N ARG A 72 -1.11 9.66 5.90
CA ARG A 72 -1.57 8.41 6.51
C ARG A 72 -0.93 7.20 5.84
N TYR A 73 -0.85 7.20 4.51
CA TYR A 73 -0.16 6.15 3.76
C TYR A 73 1.31 6.01 4.15
N SER A 74 2.03 7.14 4.26
CA SER A 74 3.44 7.15 4.65
C SER A 74 3.65 6.65 6.09
N GLU A 75 2.74 6.98 7.01
CA GLU A 75 2.75 6.49 8.40
C GLU A 75 2.52 4.96 8.46
N ASN A 76 1.60 4.45 7.65
CA ASN A 76 1.36 2.99 7.53
C ASN A 76 2.58 2.28 6.94
N LEU A 77 3.20 2.85 5.89
CA LEU A 77 4.44 2.32 5.32
C LEU A 77 5.59 2.28 6.33
N ASP A 78 5.69 3.25 7.25
CA ASP A 78 6.70 3.25 8.31
C ASP A 78 6.48 2.21 9.39
N SER A 79 5.22 1.84 9.62
CA SER A 79 4.84 0.87 10.64
C SER A 79 5.23 -0.56 10.23
N LEU A 80 5.34 -0.83 8.93
CA LEU A 80 5.72 -2.14 8.41
C LEU A 80 7.07 -2.62 8.98
N PRO A 81 7.17 -3.91 9.39
CA PRO A 81 6.23 -5.00 9.08
C PRO A 81 5.03 -5.13 10.05
N ASP A 82 4.88 -4.23 11.03
CA ASP A 82 3.72 -4.23 11.91
C ASP A 82 2.47 -3.79 11.14
N LEU A 83 1.44 -4.62 11.20
CA LEU A 83 0.15 -4.40 10.54
C LEU A 83 -0.93 -3.95 11.53
N GLY A 84 -0.55 -3.45 12.72
CA GLY A 84 -1.50 -3.03 13.75
C GLY A 84 -2.44 -1.90 13.31
N PHE A 85 -2.07 -1.14 12.27
CA PHE A 85 -2.96 -0.17 11.64
C PHE A 85 -4.20 -0.80 10.96
N MET A 86 -4.20 -2.12 10.70
CA MET A 86 -5.36 -2.85 10.18
C MET A 86 -6.34 -3.30 11.27
N GLU A 87 -5.93 -3.31 12.54
CA GLU A 87 -6.80 -3.75 13.65
C GLU A 87 -7.82 -2.68 14.10
N GLY A 88 -7.79 -1.49 13.49
CA GLY A 88 -8.50 -0.28 13.95
C GLY A 88 -9.72 0.18 13.15
N GLU A 89 -10.32 -0.68 12.30
CA GLU A 89 -11.64 -0.38 11.69
C GLU A 89 -12.84 -0.89 12.51
#